data_AF-A0A358UX91-F1
#
_entry.id   AF-A0A358UX91-F1
#
_cell.length_a   1.000
_cell.length_b   1.000
_cell.length_c   1.000
_cell.angle_alpha   90.00
_cell.angle_beta   90.00
_cell.angle_gamma   90.00
#
_symmetry.space_group_name_H-M   'P 1'
#
loop_
_entity.id
_entity.type
_entity.pdbx_description
1 polymer ?
#
loop_
_entity_poly.entity_id
_entity_poly.type
_entity_poly.pdbx_seq_one_letter_code
_entity_poly.pdbx_strand_id
1 'polypeptide(L)'
;MPFLRRLATRIVPILWSIRFRRRFTEVTNGFRSYKLSLLNHPDIDIEQDWLNKYELEFYIHYKVLELGFKYAEVPVSKVYPSDGMSISKIKLFGNWDWWSLLRPLVLLSLGMKK
;
A
#
# COMPACT_ATOMS: atom_id res chain seq x y z
N MET A 1 0.30 -8.63 18.66
CA MET A 1 -0.29 -8.38 17.32
C MET A 1 -1.09 -9.58 16.86
N PRO A 2 -2.28 -9.40 16.27
CA PRO A 2 -3.08 -10.51 15.71
C PRO A 2 -2.30 -11.31 14.65
N PHE A 3 -2.43 -12.64 14.65
CA PHE A 3 -1.67 -13.56 13.78
C PHE A 3 -1.81 -13.22 12.29
N LEU A 4 -3.04 -12.98 11.84
CA LEU A 4 -3.33 -12.64 10.44
C LEU A 4 -2.62 -11.37 9.98
N ARG A 5 -2.53 -10.37 10.85
CA ARG A 5 -1.80 -9.12 10.56
C ARG A 5 -0.30 -9.37 10.42
N ARG A 6 0.26 -10.29 11.20
CA ARG A 6 1.67 -10.68 11.10
C ARG A 6 1.97 -11.38 9.78
N LEU A 7 1.03 -12.18 9.29
CA LEU A 7 1.17 -12.87 8.00
C LEU A 7 1.03 -11.87 6.83
N ALA A 8 -0.01 -11.06 6.87
CA ALA A 8 -0.28 -9.93 6.00
C ALA A 8 0.96 -9.03 5.76
N THR A 9 1.54 -8.52 6.84
CA THR A 9 2.71 -7.62 6.81
C THR A 9 3.97 -8.30 6.25
N ARG A 10 4.01 -9.64 6.18
CA ARG A 10 5.13 -10.38 5.57
C ARG A 10 4.87 -10.73 4.10
N ILE A 11 3.64 -11.10 3.75
CA ILE A 11 3.31 -11.53 2.39
C ILE A 11 3.23 -10.35 1.43
N VAL A 12 2.59 -9.24 1.82
CA VAL A 12 2.38 -8.11 0.90
C VAL A 12 3.70 -7.54 0.38
N PRO A 13 4.74 -7.26 1.20
CA PRO A 13 6.04 -6.81 0.69
C PRO A 13 6.68 -7.78 -0.30
N ILE A 14 6.49 -9.09 -0.13
CA ILE A 14 7.01 -10.10 -1.07
C ILE A 14 6.32 -9.97 -2.43
N LEU A 15 5.00 -9.80 -2.47
CA LEU A 15 4.26 -9.63 -3.72
C LEU A 15 4.70 -8.37 -4.49
N TRP A 16 4.86 -7.26 -3.76
CA TRP A 16 5.42 -6.02 -4.34
C TRP A 16 6.86 -6.24 -4.83
N SER A 17 7.66 -6.99 -4.07
CA SER A 17 9.05 -7.25 -4.42
C SER A 17 9.19 -8.04 -5.71
N ILE A 18 8.31 -9.03 -5.90
CA ILE A 18 8.22 -9.82 -7.13
C ILE A 18 7.81 -8.92 -8.30
N ARG A 19 6.77 -8.09 -8.13
CA ARG A 19 6.23 -7.23 -9.19
C ARG A 19 7.26 -6.21 -9.69
N PHE A 20 7.99 -5.56 -8.79
CA PHE A 20 8.95 -4.51 -9.14
C PHE A 20 10.41 -4.99 -9.20
N ARG A 21 10.64 -6.29 -8.98
CA ARG A 21 11.97 -6.93 -8.96
C ARG A 21 12.97 -6.19 -8.04
N ARG A 22 12.47 -5.73 -6.89
CA ARG A 22 13.23 -4.98 -5.88
C ARG A 22 12.81 -5.46 -4.50
N ARG A 23 13.70 -5.39 -3.51
CA ARG A 23 13.35 -5.78 -2.13
C ARG A 23 12.62 -4.64 -1.44
N PHE A 24 11.43 -4.92 -0.89
CA PHE A 24 10.72 -4.01 0.01
C PHE A 24 10.70 -4.58 1.42
N THR A 25 10.97 -3.75 2.42
CA THR A 25 10.95 -4.18 3.83
C THR A 25 9.53 -4.17 4.39
N GLU A 26 8.73 -3.16 4.04
CA GLU A 26 7.38 -2.98 4.54
C GLU A 26 6.61 -2.05 3.59
N VAL A 27 5.44 -2.47 3.13
CA VAL A 27 4.57 -1.69 2.21
C VAL A 27 3.14 -1.57 2.72
N THR A 28 2.78 -2.11 3.88
CA THR A 28 1.42 -2.03 4.42
C THR A 28 1.24 -0.87 5.40
N ASN A 29 2.30 -0.09 5.64
CA ASN A 29 2.29 1.08 6.50
C ASN A 29 1.88 2.35 5.74
N GLY A 30 0.99 3.11 6.37
CA GLY A 30 0.54 4.43 5.90
C GLY A 30 1.48 5.59 6.19
N PHE A 31 2.56 5.39 6.97
CA PHE A 31 3.57 6.43 7.19
C PHE A 31 4.39 6.63 5.91
N ARG A 32 3.98 7.59 5.09
CA ARG A 32 4.59 7.91 3.80
C ARG A 32 4.59 9.40 3.54
N SER A 33 5.57 9.84 2.77
CA SER A 33 5.63 11.22 2.26
C SER A 33 5.90 11.18 0.76
N TYR A 34 5.20 12.04 0.02
CA TYR A 34 5.30 12.14 -1.43
C TYR A 34 5.47 13.61 -1.80
N LYS A 35 6.21 13.87 -2.88
CA LYS A 35 6.24 15.21 -3.47
C LYS A 35 4.91 15.47 -4.16
N LEU A 36 4.29 16.62 -3.88
CA LEU A 36 3.02 17.00 -4.53
C LEU A 36 3.15 17.10 -6.06
N SER A 37 4.33 17.45 -6.56
CA SER A 37 4.62 17.50 -8.00
C SER A 37 4.38 16.16 -8.72
N LEU A 38 4.36 15.04 -8.00
CA LEU A 38 4.01 13.73 -8.57
C LEU A 38 2.58 13.71 -9.12
N LEU A 39 1.65 14.44 -8.49
CA LEU A 39 0.26 14.48 -8.93
C LEU A 39 0.06 15.24 -10.24
N ASN A 40 1.07 15.98 -10.70
CA ASN A 40 1.06 16.65 -12.00
C ASN A 40 1.63 15.76 -13.12
N HIS A 41 2.08 14.53 -12.80
CA HIS A 41 2.65 13.64 -13.81
C HIS A 41 1.53 13.10 -14.71
N PRO A 42 1.69 13.11 -16.05
CA PRO A 42 0.63 12.71 -16.98
C PRO A 42 0.14 11.26 -16.81
N ASP A 43 1.01 10.38 -16.30
CA ASP A 43 0.67 8.97 -16.04
C ASP A 43 0.10 8.69 -14.63
N ILE A 44 -0.21 9.74 -13.86
CA ILE A 44 -0.79 9.65 -12.52
C ILE A 44 -2.16 10.35 -12.54
N ASP A 45 -3.22 9.55 -12.46
CA ASP A 45 -4.60 10.03 -12.39
C ASP A 45 -5.25 9.52 -11.09
N ILE A 46 -5.46 10.45 -10.15
CA ILE A 46 -6.04 10.16 -8.84
C ILE A 46 -7.56 10.34 -8.80
N GLU A 47 -8.19 10.87 -9.84
CA GLU A 47 -9.63 11.18 -9.86
C GLU A 47 -10.49 9.99 -10.30
N GLN A 48 -9.91 8.79 -10.30
CA GLN A 48 -10.61 7.57 -10.72
C GLN A 48 -11.57 7.07 -9.64
N ASP A 49 -12.81 6.75 -10.02
CA ASP A 49 -13.90 6.29 -9.13
C ASP A 49 -13.58 5.08 -8.25
N TRP A 50 -12.52 4.33 -8.55
CA TRP A 50 -12.14 3.14 -7.79
C TRP A 50 -11.14 3.44 -6.67
N LEU A 51 -10.60 4.66 -6.59
CA LEU A 51 -9.60 5.12 -5.62
C LEU A 51 -10.22 5.74 -4.36
N ASN A 52 -11.33 5.17 -3.87
CA ASN A 52 -12.15 5.76 -2.81
C ASN A 52 -11.81 5.30 -1.38
N LYS A 53 -10.85 4.38 -1.18
CA LYS A 53 -10.38 3.96 0.15
C LYS A 53 -8.85 3.86 0.17
N TYR A 54 -8.30 2.79 0.75
CA TYR A 54 -6.87 2.51 0.78
C TYR A 54 -6.27 2.43 -0.63
N GLU A 55 -7.07 2.14 -1.66
CA GLU A 55 -6.61 2.03 -3.04
C GLU A 55 -5.82 3.25 -3.50
N LEU A 56 -6.21 4.47 -3.10
CA LEU A 56 -5.52 5.70 -3.49
C LEU A 56 -4.06 5.72 -3.07
N GLU A 57 -3.79 5.36 -1.80
CA GLU A 57 -2.42 5.38 -1.27
C GLU A 57 -1.52 4.37 -1.98
N PHE A 58 -2.04 3.18 -2.23
CA PHE A 58 -1.34 2.11 -2.92
C PHE A 58 -1.24 2.35 -4.43
N TYR A 59 -2.20 3.06 -5.04
CA TYR A 59 -2.13 3.53 -6.42
C TYR A 59 -0.97 4.49 -6.61
N ILE A 60 -0.89 5.55 -5.79
CA ILE A 60 0.19 6.52 -5.84
C ILE A 60 1.54 5.81 -5.65
N HIS A 61 1.63 4.88 -4.68
CA HIS A 61 2.84 4.11 -4.47
C HIS A 61 3.24 3.25 -5.66
N TYR A 62 2.28 2.54 -6.23
CA TYR A 62 2.49 1.72 -7.41
C TYR A 62 3.04 2.57 -8.55
N LYS A 63 2.44 3.74 -8.81
CA LYS A 63 2.89 4.68 -9.85
C LYS A 63 4.27 5.23 -9.60
N VAL A 64 4.59 5.59 -8.36
CA VAL A 64 5.95 6.04 -7.99
C VAL A 64 6.99 4.98 -8.34
N LEU A 65 6.70 3.70 -8.07
CA LEU A 65 7.60 2.60 -8.36
C LEU A 65 7.64 2.23 -9.86
N GLU A 66 6.49 2.22 -10.53
CA GLU A 66 6.34 1.91 -11.95
C GLU A 66 7.08 2.93 -12.83
N LEU A 67 6.92 4.22 -12.52
CA LEU A 67 7.56 5.32 -13.23
C LEU A 67 9.03 5.52 -12.83
N GLY A 68 9.55 4.68 -11.93
CA GLY A 68 10.97 4.67 -11.58
C GLY A 68 11.45 5.88 -10.78
N PHE A 69 10.55 6.56 -10.06
CA PHE A 69 10.94 7.67 -9.19
C PHE A 69 11.90 7.22 -8.09
N LYS A 70 12.75 8.15 -7.64
CA LYS A 70 13.63 7.92 -6.50
C LYS A 70 12.81 7.84 -5.22
N TYR A 71 13.07 6.80 -4.43
CA TYR A 71 12.45 6.60 -3.12
C TYR A 71 13.48 6.09 -2.10
N ALA A 72 13.12 6.16 -0.82
CA ALA A 72 13.88 5.59 0.28
C ALA A 72 12.91 4.98 1.30
N GLU A 73 13.29 3.88 1.93
CA GLU A 73 12.56 3.30 3.06
C GLU A 73 13.12 3.86 4.37
N VAL A 74 12.23 4.32 5.26
CA VAL A 74 12.58 4.85 6.58
C VAL A 74 12.04 3.90 7.64
N PRO A 75 12.85 3.44 8.61
CA PRO A 75 12.39 2.54 9.66
C PRO A 75 11.38 3.26 10.57
N VAL A 76 10.27 2.59 10.87
CA VAL A 76 9.21 3.11 11.73
C VAL A 76 8.88 2.10 12.84
N SER A 77 8.78 2.59 14.08
CA SER A 77 8.32 1.80 15.22
C SER A 77 6.86 2.11 15.53
N LYS A 78 6.03 1.07 15.67
CA LYS A 78 4.64 1.19 16.11
C LYS A 78 4.50 0.64 17.52
N VAL A 79 4.38 1.52 18.50
CA VAL A 79 4.13 1.14 19.90
C VAL A 79 2.63 1.03 20.10
N TYR A 80 2.16 -0.15 20.49
CA TYR A 80 0.75 -0.39 20.82
C TYR A 80 0.60 -0.40 22.34
N PRO A 81 -0.46 0.22 22.90
CA PRO A 81 -0.74 0.12 24.33
C PRO A 81 -1.03 -1.33 24.72
N SER A 82 -0.68 -1.67 25.95
CA SER A 82 -0.81 -2.99 26.58
C SER A 82 -2.24 -3.50 26.68
N ASP A 83 -3.21 -2.60 26.56
CA ASP A 83 -4.59 -2.75 27.04
C ASP A 83 -5.45 -3.59 26.06
N GLY A 84 -4.83 -4.30 25.13
CA GLY A 84 -5.47 -5.27 24.24
C GLY A 84 -6.42 -4.69 23.20
N MET A 85 -6.70 -3.38 23.22
CA MET A 85 -7.57 -2.75 22.24
C MET A 85 -6.99 -2.91 20.83
N SER A 86 -7.81 -3.48 19.95
CA SER A 86 -7.52 -3.63 18.54
C SER A 86 -7.53 -2.25 17.86
N ILE A 87 -6.38 -1.57 17.82
CA ILE A 87 -6.20 -0.25 17.15
C ILE A 87 -6.20 -0.36 15.62
N SER A 88 -6.42 -1.57 15.07
CA SER A 88 -6.48 -1.79 13.63
C SER A 88 -7.81 -1.30 13.07
N LYS A 89 -7.82 -0.15 12.37
CA LYS A 89 -8.97 0.28 11.55
C LYS A 89 -9.26 -0.72 10.41
N ILE A 90 -8.26 -1.50 9.98
CA ILE A 90 -8.42 -2.52 8.93
C ILE A 90 -9.10 -3.74 9.53
N LYS A 91 -10.32 -4.03 9.06
CA LYS A 91 -11.07 -5.24 9.39
C LYS A 91 -10.85 -6.30 8.31
N LEU A 92 -10.21 -7.42 8.66
CA LEU A 92 -9.89 -8.49 7.69
C LEU A 92 -11.11 -9.27 7.18
N PHE A 93 -12.14 -9.49 8.01
CA PHE A 93 -13.25 -10.40 7.69
C PHE A 93 -14.62 -9.73 7.54
N GLY A 94 -14.71 -8.39 7.61
CA GLY A 94 -15.99 -7.68 7.60
C GLY A 94 -16.29 -6.92 6.30
N ASN A 95 -15.30 -6.15 5.80
CA ASN A 95 -15.57 -5.05 4.85
C ASN A 95 -14.72 -5.08 3.56
N TRP A 96 -14.02 -6.20 3.26
CA TRP A 96 -13.09 -6.27 2.14
C TRP A 96 -11.95 -5.22 2.16
N ASP A 97 -11.70 -4.55 3.28
CA ASP A 97 -10.64 -3.54 3.40
C ASP A 97 -9.25 -4.12 3.08
N TRP A 98 -9.07 -5.43 3.31
CA TRP A 98 -7.87 -6.16 2.89
C TRP A 98 -7.70 -6.21 1.37
N TRP A 99 -8.79 -6.36 0.62
CA TRP A 99 -8.76 -6.31 -0.83
C TRP A 99 -8.35 -4.93 -1.33
N SER A 100 -8.81 -3.84 -0.69
CA SER A 100 -8.40 -2.48 -1.05
C SER A 100 -6.87 -2.25 -0.96
N LEU A 101 -6.14 -3.01 -0.14
CA LEU A 101 -4.67 -2.96 -0.08
C LEU A 101 -4.01 -3.62 -1.31
N LEU A 102 -4.56 -4.75 -1.76
CA LEU A 102 -3.99 -5.55 -2.84
C LEU A 102 -4.51 -5.15 -4.22
N ARG A 103 -5.71 -4.57 -4.27
CA ARG A 103 -6.44 -4.25 -5.49
C ARG A 103 -5.63 -3.37 -6.44
N PRO A 104 -4.94 -2.29 -6.03
CA PRO A 104 -4.10 -1.52 -6.94
C PRO A 104 -2.94 -2.34 -7.50
N LEU A 105 -2.26 -3.14 -6.67
CA LEU A 105 -1.18 -4.02 -7.12
C LEU A 105 -1.69 -4.97 -8.20
N VAL A 106 -2.84 -5.62 -8.01
CA VAL A 106 -3.40 -6.58 -8.96
C VAL A 106 -3.89 -5.89 -10.22
N LEU A 107 -4.77 -4.89 -10.10
CA LEU A 107 -5.43 -4.25 -11.25
C LEU A 107 -4.43 -3.54 -12.16
N LEU A 108 -3.43 -2.86 -11.59
CA LEU A 108 -2.42 -2.15 -12.38
C LEU A 108 -1.41 -3.13 -12.99
N SER A 109 -1.01 -4.18 -12.26
CA SER A 109 -0.10 -5.20 -12.82
C SER A 109 -0.71 -5.99 -13.97
N LEU A 110 -2.03 -6.19 -13.96
CA LEU A 110 -2.78 -6.84 -15.03
C LEU A 110 -3.20 -5.88 -16.14
N GLY A 111 -2.92 -4.58 -16.03
CA GLY A 111 -3.34 -3.56 -17.01
C GLY A 111 -4.85 -3.34 -17.08
N MET A 112 -5.61 -3.78 -16.07
CA MET A 112 -7.07 -3.62 -15.99
C MET A 112 -7.48 -2.20 -15.58
N LYS A 113 -6.56 -1.47 -14.95
CA LYS A 113 -6.67 -0.04 -14.62
C LYS A 113 -5.41 0.68 -15.09
N LYS A 114 -5.52 2.00 -15.24
CA LYS A 114 -4.42 2.87 -15.64
C LYS A 114 -3.89 3.62 -14.44
#